data_AF-A0A4U1IGW9-F1
#
_entry.id   AF-A0A4U1IGW9-F1
#
_cell.length_a   1.000
_cell.length_b   1.000
_cell.length_c   1.000
_cell.angle_alpha   90.00
_cell.angle_beta   90.00
_cell.angle_gamma   90.00
#
_symmetry.space_group_name_H-M   'P 1'
#
loop_
_entity.id
_entity.type
_entity.pdbx_description
1 polymer ?
#
loop_
_entity_poly.entity_id
_entity_poly.type
_entity_poly.pdbx_seq_one_letter_code
_entity_poly.pdbx_strand_id
1 'polypeptide(L)'
;MPRQRALGREALMTMRLHLLALVACAAFVGCGPPPRALAAEDCPVAIVKGQPSQITLVPSAEGVSFEPPQTCRGPYPDAPQYYIRVHGHGTRRIDYSHRDPNACDTHDADPVACPKVHFMAIGMSVLGAMKKALGEMNADTLGLGACADASGPLDQWNMSSSIHDFRYANEALRIIDAELRVWNIGDDWGLTIRGIECAELL
;
A
#
# COMPACT_ATOMS: atom_id res chain seq x y z
N MET A 1 -43.96 -8.88 59.34
CA MET A 1 -45.24 -8.22 59.03
C MET A 1 -45.53 -8.36 57.54
N PRO A 2 -46.75 -8.77 57.14
CA PRO A 2 -47.04 -9.34 55.82
C PRO A 2 -48.06 -8.52 55.00
N ARG A 3 -48.49 -9.10 53.85
CA ARG A 3 -49.70 -8.85 53.01
C ARG A 3 -49.44 -7.97 51.77
N GLN A 4 -49.93 -8.30 50.57
CA GLN A 4 -50.96 -9.26 50.10
C GLN A 4 -50.71 -9.55 48.61
N ARG A 5 -50.67 -10.82 48.17
CA ARG A 5 -51.74 -11.57 47.45
C ARG A 5 -52.29 -10.84 46.21
N ALA A 6 -52.01 -11.27 44.97
CA ALA A 6 -52.31 -12.54 44.28
C ALA A 6 -53.73 -12.63 43.68
N LEU A 7 -53.75 -13.23 42.47
CA LEU A 7 -54.85 -13.83 41.72
C LEU A 7 -55.80 -12.85 41.02
N GLY A 8 -56.23 -13.09 39.78
CA GLY A 8 -56.10 -14.24 38.87
C GLY A 8 -56.56 -13.75 37.50
N ARG A 9 -56.94 -14.56 36.52
CA ARG A 9 -57.21 -15.98 36.42
C ARG A 9 -57.66 -16.13 34.97
N GLU A 10 -57.17 -17.15 34.25
CA GLU A 10 -57.95 -17.84 33.21
C GLU A 10 -58.30 -16.98 31.96
N ALA A 11 -58.52 -17.46 30.75
CA ALA A 11 -58.40 -18.72 30.06
C ALA A 11 -58.26 -18.25 28.59
N LEU A 12 -57.33 -18.81 27.83
CA LEU A 12 -57.69 -19.75 26.77
C LEU A 12 -58.68 -19.16 25.74
N MET A 13 -58.14 -19.04 24.52
CA MET A 13 -58.75 -19.56 23.30
C MET A 13 -59.73 -18.68 22.51
N THR A 14 -59.34 -18.55 21.24
CA THR A 14 -60.17 -18.68 20.03
C THR A 14 -60.97 -17.48 19.51
N MET A 15 -60.45 -16.99 18.37
CA MET A 15 -61.10 -16.97 17.06
C MET A 15 -62.11 -15.87 16.72
N ARG A 16 -61.82 -15.30 15.55
CA ARG A 16 -62.74 -14.81 14.49
C ARG A 16 -63.21 -13.35 14.60
N LEU A 17 -62.69 -12.51 13.70
CA LEU A 17 -63.38 -12.00 12.48
C LEU A 17 -64.34 -10.84 12.86
N HIS A 18 -64.33 -9.63 12.31
CA HIS A 18 -63.98 -9.20 10.95
C HIS A 18 -64.19 -7.68 10.81
N LEU A 19 -63.48 -7.07 9.84
CA LEU A 19 -63.84 -5.90 9.02
C LEU A 19 -63.98 -4.54 9.75
N LEU A 20 -63.36 -3.42 9.36
CA LEU A 20 -63.12 -2.74 8.07
C LEU A 20 -61.98 -1.69 8.30
N ALA A 21 -61.31 -1.05 7.35
CA ALA A 21 -61.00 -1.18 5.94
C ALA A 21 -60.15 0.06 5.57
N LEU A 22 -59.22 -0.08 4.61
CA LEU A 22 -58.68 0.95 3.70
C LEU A 22 -57.90 2.11 4.36
N VAL A 23 -56.64 2.39 3.99
CA VAL A 23 -56.29 2.95 2.68
C VAL A 23 -54.99 2.34 2.15
N ALA A 24 -55.09 1.78 0.94
CA ALA A 24 -53.99 1.54 0.04
C ALA A 24 -53.62 2.85 -0.67
N CYS A 25 -52.33 3.18 -0.70
CA CYS A 25 -51.77 3.95 -1.81
C CYS A 25 -50.59 3.13 -2.35
N ALA A 26 -50.90 2.37 -3.40
CA ALA A 26 -49.90 1.86 -4.32
C ALA A 26 -49.33 3.05 -5.10
N ALA A 27 -48.01 3.19 -5.09
CA ALA A 27 -47.28 3.78 -6.20
C ALA A 27 -46.15 2.82 -6.54
N PHE A 28 -46.43 1.97 -7.53
CA PHE A 28 -45.45 1.25 -8.30
C PHE A 28 -44.45 2.24 -8.90
N VAL A 29 -43.22 2.27 -8.38
CA VAL A 29 -42.05 2.73 -9.13
C VAL A 29 -40.98 1.66 -8.98
N GLY A 30 -40.99 0.75 -9.97
CA GLY A 30 -39.88 -0.11 -10.36
C GLY A 30 -39.06 -0.77 -9.25
N CYS A 31 -39.41 -2.01 -8.92
CA CYS A 31 -38.38 -3.04 -8.77
C CYS A 31 -37.74 -3.26 -10.14
N GLY A 32 -36.95 -2.29 -10.61
CA GLY A 32 -35.90 -2.59 -11.55
C GLY A 32 -34.95 -3.56 -10.86
N PRO A 33 -34.32 -4.52 -11.58
CA PRO A 33 -33.13 -5.15 -11.04
C PRO A 33 -32.21 -4.04 -10.50
N PRO A 34 -31.46 -4.28 -9.39
CA PRO A 34 -30.46 -3.32 -8.95
C PRO A 34 -29.71 -2.86 -10.21
N PRO A 35 -29.47 -1.55 -10.39
CA PRO A 35 -28.77 -1.09 -11.58
C PRO A 35 -27.60 -2.04 -11.74
N ARG A 36 -27.53 -2.73 -12.90
CA ARG A 36 -26.37 -3.55 -13.24
C ARG A 36 -25.21 -2.68 -12.83
N ALA A 37 -24.34 -3.17 -11.94
CA ALA A 37 -23.06 -2.54 -11.74
C ALA A 37 -22.60 -2.27 -13.17
N LEU A 38 -22.54 -0.98 -13.54
CA LEU A 38 -21.98 -0.62 -14.82
C LEU A 38 -20.69 -1.41 -14.82
N ALA A 39 -20.56 -2.27 -15.84
CA ALA A 39 -19.33 -2.99 -16.04
C ALA A 39 -18.19 -2.00 -15.82
N ALA A 40 -17.11 -2.45 -15.22
CA ALA A 40 -15.89 -1.70 -15.03
C ALA A 40 -15.30 -1.29 -16.41
N GLU A 41 -16.02 -0.46 -17.16
CA GLU A 41 -15.67 0.04 -18.49
C GLU A 41 -14.77 1.25 -18.39
N ASP A 42 -14.71 1.90 -17.23
CA ASP A 42 -13.72 2.92 -16.93
C ASP A 42 -13.03 2.58 -15.61
N CYS A 43 -12.25 1.49 -15.58
CA CYS A 43 -11.09 1.54 -14.71
C CYS A 43 -10.17 2.62 -15.32
N PRO A 44 -10.03 3.81 -14.72
CA PRO A 44 -9.00 4.71 -15.18
C PRO A 44 -7.69 3.95 -15.08
N VAL A 45 -6.99 3.88 -16.21
CA VAL A 45 -5.64 3.38 -16.43
C VAL A 45 -4.79 3.60 -15.18
N ALA A 46 -3.83 2.70 -14.88
CA ALA A 46 -2.93 2.77 -13.72
C ALA A 46 -2.07 4.05 -13.69
N ILE A 47 -2.73 5.20 -13.52
CA ILE A 47 -2.20 6.55 -13.64
C ILE A 47 -1.64 6.93 -12.28
N VAL A 48 -0.39 7.35 -12.30
CA VAL A 48 0.27 7.94 -11.14
C VAL A 48 -0.47 9.20 -10.75
N LYS A 49 -0.86 9.29 -9.48
CA LYS A 49 -1.46 10.52 -8.94
C LYS A 49 -0.37 11.55 -8.65
N GLY A 50 -0.67 12.81 -8.98
CA GLY A 50 0.26 13.92 -8.77
C GLY A 50 1.32 14.04 -9.86
N GLN A 51 2.38 14.81 -9.59
CA GLN A 51 3.45 15.13 -10.55
C GLN A 51 4.81 15.27 -9.84
N PRO A 52 5.94 15.03 -10.54
CA PRO A 52 7.29 15.19 -9.97
C PRO A 52 7.56 16.54 -9.28
N SER A 53 6.93 17.62 -9.75
CA SER A 53 7.08 18.97 -9.18
C SER A 53 6.57 19.11 -7.74
N GLN A 54 5.85 18.11 -7.22
CA GLN A 54 5.41 18.08 -5.82
C GLN A 54 6.50 17.59 -4.86
N ILE A 55 7.62 17.06 -5.37
CA ILE A 55 8.79 16.79 -4.56
C ILE A 55 9.46 18.12 -4.26
N THR A 56 9.41 18.48 -2.98
CA THR A 56 10.02 19.72 -2.45
C THR A 56 11.28 19.45 -1.67
N LEU A 57 11.56 18.17 -1.38
CA LEU A 57 12.75 17.73 -0.67
C LEU A 57 13.98 18.13 -1.51
N VAL A 58 14.92 18.86 -0.89
CA VAL A 58 16.18 19.21 -1.56
C VAL A 58 17.25 18.17 -1.18
N PRO A 59 17.81 17.41 -2.15
CA PRO A 59 18.83 16.42 -1.87
C PRO A 59 20.01 16.99 -1.09
N SER A 60 20.57 16.22 -0.16
CA SER A 60 21.72 16.55 0.72
C SER A 60 21.52 17.70 1.70
N ALA A 61 20.74 18.73 1.37
CA ALA A 61 20.43 19.84 2.28
C ALA A 61 19.56 19.40 3.47
N GLU A 62 18.65 18.46 3.23
CA GLU A 62 17.78 17.86 4.25
C GLU A 62 18.31 16.52 4.78
N GLY A 63 19.57 16.18 4.50
CA GLY A 63 20.20 14.93 4.96
C GLY A 63 19.81 13.69 4.17
N VAL A 64 18.83 13.74 3.27
CA VAL A 64 18.46 12.64 2.37
C VAL A 64 19.22 12.78 1.05
N SER A 65 19.92 11.74 0.61
CA SER A 65 20.63 11.72 -0.68
C SER A 65 19.85 10.92 -1.72
N PHE A 66 19.43 11.56 -2.81
CA PHE A 66 18.65 10.90 -3.86
C PHE A 66 18.77 11.60 -5.22
N GLU A 67 18.54 10.85 -6.30
CA GLU A 67 18.53 11.34 -7.68
C GLU A 67 17.20 12.02 -8.04
N PRO A 68 17.14 12.90 -9.05
CA PRO A 68 15.88 13.40 -9.58
C PRO A 68 14.96 12.26 -10.09
N PRO A 69 13.63 12.42 -10.07
CA PRO A 69 12.71 11.41 -10.60
C PRO A 69 12.96 11.10 -12.06
N GLN A 70 13.20 9.83 -12.36
CA GLN A 70 13.29 9.29 -13.71
C GLN A 70 11.93 8.81 -14.18
N THR A 71 11.50 9.25 -15.36
CA THR A 71 10.30 8.71 -16.01
C THR A 71 10.63 7.38 -16.70
N CYS A 72 9.86 6.34 -16.37
CA CYS A 72 9.98 5.00 -16.90
C CYS A 72 8.73 4.64 -17.70
N ARG A 73 8.85 3.71 -18.64
CA ARG A 73 7.68 3.17 -19.36
C ARG A 73 6.85 2.32 -18.39
N GLY A 74 5.58 2.67 -18.21
CA GLY A 74 4.63 1.84 -17.48
C GLY A 74 3.97 0.78 -18.37
N PRO A 75 3.02 0.00 -17.82
CA PRO A 75 2.32 -1.05 -18.55
C PRO A 75 1.48 -0.51 -19.71
N TYR A 76 1.08 0.77 -19.66
CA TYR A 76 0.30 1.44 -20.71
C TYR A 76 1.05 2.68 -21.25
N PRO A 77 0.89 3.01 -22.56
CA PRO A 77 1.59 4.14 -23.19
C PRO A 77 1.33 5.52 -22.54
N ASP A 78 0.18 5.69 -21.91
CA ASP A 78 -0.32 6.91 -21.27
C ASP A 78 -0.22 6.88 -19.73
N ALA A 79 0.34 5.82 -19.16
CA ALA A 79 0.53 5.65 -17.73
C ALA A 79 2.03 5.48 -17.40
N PRO A 80 2.83 6.57 -17.45
CA PRO A 80 4.22 6.50 -17.06
C PRO A 80 4.34 6.12 -15.58
N GLN A 81 5.39 5.38 -15.27
CA GLN A 81 5.82 5.13 -13.90
C GLN A 81 7.08 5.94 -13.63
N TYR A 82 7.41 6.14 -12.35
CA TYR A 82 8.58 6.91 -11.97
C TYR A 82 9.47 6.12 -11.02
N TYR A 83 10.76 6.37 -11.12
CA TYR A 83 11.78 5.79 -10.26
C TYR A 83 12.64 6.89 -9.67
N ILE A 84 12.94 6.82 -8.37
CA ILE A 84 13.86 7.71 -7.68
C ILE A 84 14.86 6.83 -6.92
N ARG A 85 16.15 7.00 -7.17
CA ARG A 85 17.22 6.32 -6.44
C ARG A 85 17.55 7.07 -5.17
N VAL A 86 17.53 6.41 -4.03
CA VAL A 86 18.01 6.91 -2.74
C VAL A 86 19.35 6.25 -2.43
N HIS A 87 20.34 7.05 -2.06
CA HIS A 87 21.70 6.59 -1.81
C HIS A 87 21.90 6.22 -0.34
N GLY A 88 22.45 5.02 -0.11
CA GLY A 88 22.88 4.60 1.21
C GLY A 88 24.11 5.38 1.70
N HIS A 89 24.31 5.37 3.01
CA HIS A 89 25.40 6.08 3.68
C HIS A 89 26.23 5.19 4.63
N GLY A 90 25.84 3.93 4.77
CA GLY A 90 26.46 2.98 5.67
C GLY A 90 27.57 2.15 5.04
N THR A 91 27.96 1.08 5.75
CA THR A 91 29.06 0.20 5.32
C THR A 91 28.60 -1.19 4.89
N ARG A 92 27.39 -1.59 5.28
CA ARG A 92 26.83 -2.91 4.92
C ARG A 92 26.27 -2.85 3.50
N ARG A 93 26.30 -3.99 2.83
CA ARG A 93 25.86 -4.16 1.44
C ARG A 93 24.58 -4.99 1.37
N ILE A 94 23.76 -4.73 0.38
CA ILE A 94 22.58 -5.54 0.08
C ILE A 94 23.03 -6.81 -0.64
N ASP A 95 22.54 -7.94 -0.16
CA ASP A 95 22.77 -9.26 -0.70
C ASP A 95 21.53 -9.76 -1.42
N TYR A 96 21.67 -9.90 -2.74
CA TYR A 96 20.63 -10.39 -3.64
C TYR A 96 20.75 -11.91 -3.91
N SER A 97 21.67 -12.60 -3.24
CA SER A 97 21.81 -14.05 -3.40
C SER A 97 20.58 -14.79 -2.90
N HIS A 98 20.25 -15.89 -3.55
CA HIS A 98 19.15 -16.76 -3.13
C HIS A 98 19.60 -17.59 -1.91
N ARG A 99 19.39 -17.05 -0.71
CA ARG A 99 19.72 -17.67 0.56
C ARG A 99 18.62 -17.47 1.59
N ASP A 100 18.60 -18.32 2.61
CA ASP A 100 17.74 -18.12 3.77
C ASP A 100 18.23 -16.94 4.63
N PRO A 101 17.31 -16.23 5.31
CA PRO A 101 17.66 -15.24 6.30
C PRO A 101 18.49 -15.85 7.45
N ASN A 102 19.42 -15.09 7.99
CA ASN A 102 20.31 -15.50 9.07
C ASN A 102 20.46 -14.39 10.13
N ALA A 103 21.32 -14.62 11.13
CA ALA A 103 21.55 -13.69 12.23
C ALA A 103 22.08 -12.30 11.82
N CYS A 104 22.59 -12.15 10.59
CA CYS A 104 22.99 -10.85 10.06
C CYS A 104 21.81 -10.06 9.47
N ASP A 105 20.64 -10.66 9.27
CA ASP A 105 19.50 -9.98 8.63
C ASP A 105 18.62 -9.23 9.63
N THR A 106 19.28 -8.46 10.50
CA THR A 106 18.69 -7.57 11.50
C THR A 106 19.48 -6.26 11.60
N HIS A 107 18.85 -5.19 12.06
CA HIS A 107 19.45 -3.85 12.12
C HIS A 107 20.44 -3.70 13.29
N ASP A 108 20.32 -4.51 14.34
CA ASP A 108 21.21 -4.50 15.52
C ASP A 108 22.48 -5.35 15.36
N ALA A 109 22.61 -6.08 14.23
CA ALA A 109 23.80 -6.86 13.94
C ALA A 109 25.03 -5.97 13.72
N ASP A 110 26.19 -6.38 14.27
CA ASP A 110 27.46 -5.66 14.09
C ASP A 110 27.81 -5.53 12.59
N PRO A 111 27.89 -4.32 12.03
CA PRO A 111 28.19 -4.11 10.62
C PRO A 111 29.53 -4.71 10.16
N VAL A 112 30.51 -4.84 11.05
CA VAL A 112 31.83 -5.40 10.72
C VAL A 112 31.76 -6.92 10.60
N ALA A 113 31.08 -7.58 11.55
CA ALA A 113 30.85 -9.03 11.50
C ALA A 113 29.81 -9.44 10.46
N CYS A 114 28.84 -8.57 10.18
CA CYS A 114 27.72 -8.79 9.27
C CYS A 114 27.70 -7.75 8.14
N PRO A 115 28.68 -7.77 7.21
CA PRO A 115 28.83 -6.76 6.18
C PRO A 115 27.76 -6.83 5.08
N LYS A 116 26.91 -7.87 5.09
CA LYS A 116 25.87 -8.08 4.09
C LYS A 116 24.52 -8.31 4.76
N VAL A 117 23.46 -7.79 4.14
CA VAL A 117 22.06 -7.93 4.57
C VAL A 117 21.24 -8.44 3.41
N HIS A 118 20.43 -9.47 3.63
CA HIS A 118 19.54 -10.02 2.62
C HIS A 118 18.55 -8.95 2.14
N PHE A 119 18.39 -8.81 0.82
CA PHE A 119 17.56 -7.75 0.23
C PHE A 119 16.13 -7.74 0.78
N MET A 120 15.55 -8.92 1.03
CA MET A 120 14.18 -9.02 1.53
C MET A 120 14.04 -8.46 2.95
N ALA A 121 15.07 -8.55 3.79
CA ALA A 121 15.02 -8.02 5.15
C ALA A 121 14.92 -6.48 5.13
N ILE A 122 15.76 -5.83 4.31
CA ILE A 122 15.68 -4.38 4.06
C ILE A 122 14.36 -4.01 3.41
N GLY A 123 13.98 -4.68 2.32
CA GLY A 123 12.78 -4.34 1.57
C GLY A 123 11.51 -4.43 2.42
N MET A 124 11.40 -5.45 3.28
CA MET A 124 10.28 -5.61 4.20
C MET A 124 10.28 -4.56 5.31
N SER A 125 11.46 -4.16 5.82
CA SER A 125 11.58 -3.08 6.80
C SER A 125 11.11 -1.74 6.21
N VAL A 126 11.63 -1.38 5.03
CA VAL A 126 11.26 -0.17 4.29
C VAL A 126 9.76 -0.16 3.97
N LEU A 127 9.23 -1.24 3.38
CA LEU A 127 7.82 -1.33 3.03
C LEU A 127 6.93 -1.29 4.28
N GLY A 128 7.33 -1.94 5.37
CA GLY A 128 6.61 -1.91 6.64
C GLY A 128 6.53 -0.50 7.24
N ALA A 129 7.65 0.22 7.23
CA ALA A 129 7.71 1.61 7.69
C ALA A 129 6.85 2.53 6.81
N MET A 130 6.90 2.36 5.49
CA MET A 130 6.03 3.09 4.56
C MET A 130 4.54 2.81 4.79
N LYS A 131 4.15 1.53 4.91
CA LYS A 131 2.76 1.14 5.19
C LYS A 131 2.25 1.77 6.48
N LYS A 132 3.09 1.80 7.52
CA LYS A 132 2.76 2.41 8.81
C LYS A 132 2.56 3.92 8.70
N ALA A 133 3.37 4.63 7.93
CA ALA A 133 3.32 6.09 7.83
C ALA A 133 2.30 6.61 6.80
N LEU A 134 2.18 5.92 5.66
CA LEU A 134 1.40 6.36 4.50
C LEU A 134 0.06 5.64 4.39
N GLY A 135 -0.11 4.49 5.06
CA GLY A 135 -1.23 3.58 4.93
C GLY A 135 -1.02 2.53 3.84
N GLU A 136 -1.57 1.34 4.06
CA GLU A 136 -1.37 0.17 3.18
C GLU A 136 -1.84 0.37 1.73
N MET A 137 -2.84 1.23 1.52
CA MET A 137 -3.35 1.56 0.20
C MET A 137 -2.45 2.52 -0.60
N ASN A 138 -1.45 3.12 0.06
CA ASN A 138 -0.55 4.11 -0.55
C ASN A 138 0.88 3.58 -0.74
N ALA A 139 1.22 2.47 -0.10
CA ALA A 139 2.48 1.76 -0.25
C ALA A 139 2.24 0.25 -0.10
N ASP A 140 2.35 -0.52 -1.17
CA ASP A 140 1.82 -1.89 -1.19
C ASP A 140 2.87 -2.96 -1.48
N THR A 141 3.92 -2.60 -2.23
CA THR A 141 4.82 -3.55 -2.88
C THR A 141 6.29 -3.19 -2.75
N LEU A 142 7.12 -4.23 -2.84
CA LEU A 142 8.57 -4.15 -3.00
C LEU A 142 8.99 -5.08 -4.13
N GLY A 143 10.08 -4.80 -4.81
CA GLY A 143 10.61 -5.64 -5.89
C GLY A 143 11.34 -4.84 -6.95
N LEU A 144 11.29 -5.32 -8.19
CA LEU A 144 11.79 -4.58 -9.34
C LEU A 144 11.09 -3.23 -9.45
N GLY A 145 11.86 -2.15 -9.55
CA GLY A 145 11.32 -0.82 -9.74
C GLY A 145 10.87 -0.53 -11.17
N ALA A 146 10.20 0.61 -11.36
CA ALA A 146 9.66 1.03 -12.65
C ALA A 146 10.69 1.10 -13.79
N CYS A 147 11.94 1.43 -13.45
CA CYS A 147 13.06 1.50 -14.39
C CYS A 147 13.98 0.26 -14.30
N ALA A 148 13.51 -0.85 -13.74
CA ALA A 148 14.31 -2.07 -13.63
C ALA A 148 14.68 -2.62 -15.01
N ASP A 149 15.95 -2.99 -15.14
CA ASP A 149 16.46 -3.75 -16.28
C ASP A 149 17.07 -5.07 -15.77
N ALA A 150 16.37 -6.17 -16.04
CA ALA A 150 16.79 -7.49 -15.63
C ALA A 150 17.92 -8.08 -16.50
N SER A 151 18.37 -7.37 -17.54
CA SER A 151 19.47 -7.82 -18.40
C SER A 151 20.86 -7.60 -17.78
N GLY A 152 20.95 -6.74 -16.76
CA GLY A 152 22.20 -6.44 -16.04
C GLY A 152 22.45 -7.30 -14.79
N PRO A 153 23.52 -7.02 -14.04
CA PRO A 153 23.74 -7.54 -12.69
C PRO A 153 22.61 -7.20 -11.71
N LEU A 154 22.31 -8.09 -10.75
CA LEU A 154 21.18 -7.95 -9.80
C LEU A 154 21.22 -6.66 -8.96
N ASP A 155 22.40 -6.18 -8.60
CA ASP A 155 22.60 -4.92 -7.88
C ASP A 155 22.26 -3.68 -8.72
N GLN A 156 22.00 -3.85 -10.02
CA GLN A 156 21.58 -2.80 -10.94
C GLN A 156 20.10 -2.90 -11.33
N TRP A 157 19.35 -3.88 -10.79
CA TRP A 157 17.95 -4.12 -11.15
C TRP A 157 16.97 -3.09 -10.58
N ASN A 158 17.46 -1.98 -10.03
CA ASN A 158 16.64 -0.88 -9.50
C ASN A 158 15.57 -1.40 -8.52
N MET A 159 15.98 -2.22 -7.57
CA MET A 159 15.12 -2.74 -6.52
C MET A 159 14.53 -1.58 -5.71
N SER A 160 13.23 -1.64 -5.43
CA SER A 160 12.50 -0.52 -4.86
C SER A 160 11.32 -0.94 -4.01
N SER A 161 10.82 0.02 -3.23
CA SER A 161 9.48 0.00 -2.65
C SER A 161 8.56 0.94 -3.44
N SER A 162 7.28 0.61 -3.56
CA SER A 162 6.34 1.37 -4.38
C SER A 162 5.37 2.23 -3.56
N ILE A 163 5.03 3.40 -4.09
CA ILE A 163 3.89 4.23 -3.68
C ILE A 163 3.01 4.58 -4.89
N HIS A 164 1.84 5.16 -4.64
CA HIS A 164 0.86 5.45 -5.71
C HIS A 164 0.55 6.92 -6.00
N ASP A 165 1.13 7.83 -5.22
CA ASP A 165 0.85 9.26 -5.32
C ASP A 165 2.08 10.09 -4.96
N PHE A 166 2.46 11.03 -5.84
CA PHE A 166 3.58 11.94 -5.65
C PHE A 166 3.49 12.77 -4.37
N ARG A 167 2.28 13.01 -3.84
CA ARG A 167 2.11 13.72 -2.56
C ARG A 167 2.86 13.04 -1.39
N TYR A 168 3.11 11.73 -1.48
CA TYR A 168 3.81 10.96 -0.46
C TYR A 168 5.30 10.78 -0.75
N ALA A 169 5.80 11.26 -1.89
CA ALA A 169 7.18 11.03 -2.30
C ALA A 169 8.20 11.57 -1.29
N ASN A 170 8.04 12.79 -0.80
CA ASN A 170 8.94 13.36 0.21
C ASN A 170 9.03 12.48 1.47
N GLU A 171 7.90 11.99 1.97
CA GLU A 171 7.86 11.17 3.18
C GLU A 171 8.44 9.77 2.92
N ALA A 172 8.11 9.16 1.77
CA ALA A 172 8.69 7.90 1.35
C ALA A 172 10.21 7.96 1.22
N LEU A 173 10.77 9.05 0.65
CA LEU A 173 12.21 9.26 0.54
C LEU A 173 12.89 9.37 1.92
N ARG A 174 12.26 10.07 2.88
CA ARG A 174 12.76 10.15 4.26
C ARG A 174 12.74 8.79 4.95
N ILE A 175 11.68 8.01 4.74
CA ILE A 175 11.57 6.65 5.29
C ILE A 175 12.67 5.74 4.72
N ILE A 176 12.89 5.77 3.41
CA ILE A 176 13.96 4.97 2.80
C ILE A 176 15.31 5.34 3.40
N ASP A 177 15.67 6.63 3.43
CA ASP A 177 16.95 7.07 4.01
C ASP A 177 17.08 6.68 5.49
N ALA A 178 16.02 6.87 6.29
CA ALA A 178 16.02 6.49 7.70
C ALA A 178 16.27 4.97 7.88
N GLU A 179 15.61 4.13 7.09
CA GLU A 179 15.79 2.68 7.14
C GLU A 179 17.20 2.28 6.67
N LEU A 180 17.71 2.85 5.57
CA LEU A 180 19.08 2.61 5.13
C LEU A 180 20.10 3.00 6.21
N ARG A 181 19.86 4.08 6.96
CA ARG A 181 20.71 4.49 8.09
C ARG A 181 20.62 3.52 9.27
N VAL A 182 19.40 3.17 9.69
CA VAL A 182 19.16 2.26 10.83
C VAL A 182 19.82 0.91 10.57
N TRP A 183 19.76 0.42 9.33
CA TRP A 183 20.39 -0.82 8.94
C TRP A 183 21.86 -0.67 8.53
N ASN A 184 22.42 0.54 8.56
CA ASN A 184 23.77 0.86 8.13
C ASN A 184 24.11 0.37 6.70
N ILE A 185 23.18 0.53 5.77
CA ILE A 185 23.32 0.16 4.36
C ILE A 185 24.03 1.28 3.57
N GLY A 186 25.06 0.90 2.82
CA GLY A 186 25.77 1.78 1.89
C GLY A 186 25.32 1.68 0.44
N ASP A 187 24.56 0.64 0.08
CA ASP A 187 23.96 0.49 -1.24
C ASP A 187 22.72 1.38 -1.42
N ASP A 188 22.32 1.57 -2.68
CA ASP A 188 21.12 2.32 -3.02
C ASP A 188 19.84 1.52 -2.80
N TRP A 189 18.74 2.24 -2.61
CA TRP A 189 17.38 1.69 -2.67
C TRP A 189 16.45 2.59 -3.48
N GLY A 190 15.56 1.99 -4.25
CA GLY A 190 14.63 2.72 -5.09
C GLY A 190 13.31 3.08 -4.42
N LEU A 191 12.72 4.18 -4.87
CA LEU A 191 11.30 4.50 -4.74
C LEU A 191 10.65 4.41 -6.12
N THR A 192 9.68 3.52 -6.27
CA THR A 192 8.81 3.46 -7.44
C THR A 192 7.52 4.22 -7.17
N ILE A 193 7.07 5.03 -8.12
CA ILE A 193 5.76 5.68 -8.09
C ILE A 193 4.97 5.20 -9.30
N ARG A 194 3.90 4.45 -9.05
CA ARG A 194 3.06 3.83 -10.08
C ARG A 194 1.58 3.92 -9.72
N GLY A 195 0.70 4.06 -10.71
CA GLY A 195 -0.72 4.06 -10.42
C GLY A 195 -1.20 2.76 -9.79
N ILE A 196 -2.38 2.81 -9.18
CA ILE A 196 -3.05 1.61 -8.68
C ILE A 196 -3.62 0.87 -9.89
N GLU A 197 -3.13 -0.33 -10.14
CA GLU A 197 -3.72 -1.23 -11.14
C GLU A 197 -5.10 -1.67 -10.63
N CYS A 198 -6.12 -1.61 -11.49
CA CYS A 198 -7.39 -2.23 -11.14
C CYS A 198 -7.23 -3.74 -11.10
N ALA A 199 -7.90 -4.38 -10.14
CA ALA A 199 -8.03 -5.82 -10.15
C ALA A 199 -8.68 -6.26 -11.47
N GLU A 200 -7.95 -7.01 -12.29
CA GLU A 200 -8.57 -7.81 -13.33
C GLU A 200 -9.43 -8.86 -12.62
N LEU A 201 -10.75 -8.69 -12.68
CA LEU A 201 -11.67 -9.77 -12.34
C LEU A 201 -11.53 -10.82 -13.44
N LEU A 202 -10.60 -11.77 -13.24
CA LEU A 202 -10.50 -12.99 -14.04
C LEU A 202 -11.64 -13.97 -13.70
#